data_AF-A0A061P7K3-F1
#
_entry.id   AF-A0A061P7K3-F1
#
_cell.length_a   1.000
_cell.length_b   1.000
_cell.length_c   1.000
_cell.angle_alpha   90.00
_cell.angle_beta   90.00
_cell.angle_gamma   90.00
#
_symmetry.space_group_name_H-M   'P 1'
#
loop_
_entity.id
_entity.type
_entity.pdbx_description
1 polymer ?
#
loop_
_entity_poly.entity_id
_entity_poly.type
_entity_poly.pdbx_seq_one_letter_code
_entity_poly.pdbx_strand_id
1 'polypeptide(L)'
;MISIPPVVLFTVFNPLITFLIGFVVGNSLNNRNIKWIVGVVIFTLFHLFIVFINGMSFGNVSTWIYLILYIITGIVGIFIAAYRKKNYS
;
A
#
# COMPACT_ATOMS: atom_id res chain seq x y z
N MET A 1 -14.04 25.39 -13.71
CA MET A 1 -13.89 23.95 -13.39
C MET A 1 -12.59 23.81 -12.62
N ILE A 2 -12.62 23.33 -11.38
CA ILE A 2 -11.39 23.04 -10.63
C ILE A 2 -10.85 21.73 -11.21
N SER A 3 -9.92 21.82 -12.16
CA SER A 3 -9.18 20.66 -12.62
C SER A 3 -8.20 20.29 -11.50
N ILE A 4 -8.61 19.35 -10.65
CA ILE A 4 -7.70 18.72 -9.71
C ILE A 4 -6.62 18.06 -10.58
N PRO A 5 -5.35 18.46 -10.51
CA PRO A 5 -4.31 17.84 -11.33
C PRO A 5 -4.28 16.34 -11.02
N PRO A 6 -4.09 15.46 -12.03
CA PRO A 6 -4.16 14.00 -11.87
C PRO A 6 -3.34 13.49 -10.67
N VAL A 7 -2.25 14.20 -10.34
CA VAL A 7 -1.37 13.98 -9.20
C VAL A 7 -2.12 13.85 -7.87
N VAL A 8 -3.17 14.65 -7.62
CA VAL A 8 -3.85 14.73 -6.31
C VAL A 8 -4.84 13.57 -6.10
N LEU A 9 -5.54 13.16 -7.16
CA LEU A 9 -6.49 12.04 -7.08
C LEU A 9 -5.78 10.68 -6.88
N PHE A 10 -4.56 10.49 -7.38
CA PHE A 10 -3.82 9.25 -7.13
C PHE A 10 -3.01 9.27 -5.83
N THR A 11 -2.48 10.41 -5.40
CA THR A 11 -1.73 10.51 -4.14
C THR A 11 -2.62 10.35 -2.90
N VAL A 12 -3.86 10.84 -2.92
CA VAL A 12 -4.80 10.75 -1.78
C VAL A 12 -5.40 9.34 -1.63
N PHE A 13 -5.63 8.63 -2.75
CA PHE A 13 -6.19 7.26 -2.71
C PHE A 13 -5.14 6.16 -2.48
N ASN A 14 -3.85 6.45 -2.65
CA ASN A 14 -2.78 5.46 -2.47
C ASN A 14 -2.70 4.85 -1.06
N PRO A 15 -2.80 5.61 0.04
CA PRO A 15 -2.80 5.03 1.38
C PRO A 15 -4.01 4.13 1.63
N LEU A 16 -5.20 4.51 1.13
CA LEU A 16 -6.42 3.72 1.30
C LEU A 16 -6.34 2.40 0.53
N ILE A 17 -5.86 2.43 -0.71
CA ILE A 17 -5.67 1.22 -1.54
C ILE A 17 -4.63 0.31 -0.88
N THR A 18 -3.50 0.88 -0.44
CA THR A 18 -2.44 0.13 0.24
C THR A 18 -2.93 -0.51 1.54
N PHE A 19 -3.76 0.20 2.30
CA PHE A 19 -4.42 -0.32 3.49
C PHE A 19 -5.35 -1.50 3.16
N LEU A 20 -6.21 -1.36 2.14
CA LEU A 20 -7.14 -2.42 1.71
C LEU A 20 -6.39 -3.66 1.23
N ILE A 21 -5.33 -3.49 0.44
CA ILE A 21 -4.45 -4.59 0.03
C ILE A 21 -3.87 -5.29 1.25
N GLY A 22 -3.31 -4.53 2.21
CA GLY A 22 -2.80 -5.09 3.46
C GLY A 22 -3.87 -5.86 4.24
N PHE A 23 -5.08 -5.32 4.32
CA PHE A 23 -6.21 -5.97 4.98
C PHE A 23 -6.62 -7.29 4.31
N VAL A 24 -6.70 -7.32 2.97
CA VAL A 24 -7.00 -8.52 2.19
C VAL A 24 -5.90 -9.58 2.37
N VAL A 25 -4.63 -9.21 2.22
CA VAL A 25 -3.48 -10.10 2.44
C VAL A 25 -3.50 -10.68 3.86
N GLY A 26 -3.81 -9.85 4.86
CA GLY A 26 -3.93 -10.24 6.25
C GLY A 26 -5.02 -11.29 6.51
N ASN A 27 -6.14 -11.23 5.79
CA ASN A 27 -7.27 -12.14 5.94
C ASN A 27 -7.15 -13.42 5.11
N SER A 28 -6.65 -13.33 3.88
CA SER A 28 -6.66 -14.45 2.92
C SER A 28 -5.57 -15.49 3.17
N LEU A 29 -4.41 -15.07 3.65
CA LEU A 29 -3.30 -15.99 3.91
C LEU A 29 -3.33 -16.48 5.36
N ASN A 30 -2.74 -17.63 5.65
CA ASN A 30 -2.62 -18.15 7.03
C ASN A 30 -1.17 -18.09 7.54
N ASN A 31 -0.18 -18.34 6.68
CA ASN A 31 1.22 -18.29 7.07
C ASN A 31 1.71 -16.84 7.21
N ARG A 32 2.22 -16.48 8.39
CA ARG A 32 2.70 -15.13 8.71
C ARG A 32 3.84 -14.66 7.80
N ASN A 33 4.81 -15.52 7.52
CA ASN A 33 5.97 -15.15 6.70
C ASN A 33 5.55 -14.89 5.25
N ILE A 34 4.63 -15.70 4.72
CA ILE A 34 4.11 -15.53 3.36
C ILE A 34 3.28 -14.25 3.26
N LYS A 35 2.47 -13.90 4.27
CA LYS A 35 1.73 -12.62 4.32
C LYS A 35 2.64 -11.42 4.13
N TRP A 36 3.75 -11.41 4.86
CA TRP A 36 4.72 -10.32 4.82
C TRP A 36 5.37 -10.19 3.46
N ILE A 37 5.85 -11.31 2.89
CA ILE A 37 6.50 -11.32 1.57
C ILE A 37 5.51 -10.85 0.50
N VAL A 38 4.31 -11.41 0.46
CA VAL A 38 3.27 -11.05 -0.53
C VAL A 38 2.86 -9.59 -0.38
N GLY A 39 2.67 -9.11 0.85
CA GLY A 39 2.34 -7.70 1.11
C GLY A 39 3.41 -6.76 0.58
N VAL A 40 4.68 -6.97 0.95
CA VAL A 40 5.81 -6.15 0.49
C VAL A 40 5.90 -6.15 -1.03
N VAL A 41 5.83 -7.32 -1.68
CA VAL A 41 5.89 -7.43 -3.15
C VAL A 41 4.77 -6.63 -3.81
N ILE A 42 3.52 -6.76 -3.33
CA ILE A 42 2.39 -6.02 -3.91
C ILE A 42 2.55 -4.51 -3.67
N PHE A 43 2.98 -4.07 -2.48
CA PHE A 43 3.20 -2.64 -2.21
C PHE A 43 4.32 -2.05 -3.08
N THR A 44 5.39 -2.80 -3.31
CA THR A 44 6.47 -2.38 -4.20
C THR A 44 5.99 -2.29 -5.65
N LEU A 45 5.25 -3.28 -6.15
CA LEU A 45 4.69 -3.25 -7.51
C LEU A 45 3.71 -2.09 -7.69
N PHE A 46 2.84 -1.87 -6.70
CA PHE A 46 1.90 -0.76 -6.70
C PHE A 46 2.62 0.59 -6.67
N HIS A 47 3.66 0.72 -5.84
CA HIS A 47 4.51 1.91 -5.82
C HIS A 47 5.17 2.16 -7.19
N LEU A 48 5.79 1.14 -7.79
CA LEU A 48 6.44 1.27 -9.10
C LEU A 48 5.45 1.66 -10.21
N PHE A 49 4.23 1.12 -10.17
CA PHE A 49 3.15 1.52 -11.06
C PHE A 49 2.80 3.01 -10.92
N ILE A 50 2.71 3.51 -9.68
CA ILE A 50 2.46 4.93 -9.39
C ILE A 50 3.63 5.80 -9.86
N VAL A 51 4.88 5.38 -9.62
CA VAL A 51 6.09 6.06 -10.10
C VAL A 51 6.06 6.20 -11.62
N PHE A 52 5.73 5.11 -12.32
CA PHE A 52 5.64 5.07 -13.77
C PHE A 52 4.54 6.00 -14.31
N ILE A 53 3.31 5.91 -13.78
CA ILE A 53 2.18 6.74 -14.26
C ILE A 53 2.41 8.23 -14.01
N ASN A 54 3.04 8.59 -12.89
CA ASN A 54 3.27 9.99 -12.53
C ASN A 54 4.59 10.54 -13.09
N GLY A 55 5.34 9.76 -13.87
CA GLY A 55 6.64 10.18 -14.43
C GLY A 55 7.64 10.59 -13.35
N MET A 56 7.59 9.97 -12.16
CA MET A 56 8.48 10.33 -11.06
C MET A 56 9.90 9.82 -11.31
N SER A 57 10.90 10.62 -10.96
CA SER A 57 12.31 10.24 -11.13
C SER A 57 12.75 9.22 -10.08
N PHE A 58 13.28 8.08 -10.54
CA PHE A 58 13.89 7.06 -9.66
C PHE A 58 15.14 7.57 -8.91
N GLY A 59 15.77 8.65 -9.39
CA GLY A 59 16.91 9.28 -8.72
C GLY A 59 16.51 10.21 -7.57
N ASN A 60 15.21 10.50 -7.39
CA ASN A 60 14.74 11.38 -6.32
C ASN A 60 14.41 10.59 -5.05
N VAL A 61 15.02 10.97 -3.93
CA VAL A 61 14.79 10.35 -2.61
C VAL A 61 13.32 10.45 -2.19
N SER A 62 12.64 11.56 -2.51
CA SER A 62 11.22 11.75 -2.18
C SER A 62 10.32 10.67 -2.77
N THR A 63 10.67 10.14 -3.95
CA THR A 63 9.93 9.05 -4.59
C THR A 63 9.96 7.79 -3.71
N TRP A 64 11.11 7.45 -3.14
CA TRP A 64 11.27 6.26 -2.30
C TRP A 64 10.68 6.41 -0.89
N ILE A 65 10.58 7.64 -0.38
CA ILE A 65 9.87 7.91 0.89
C ILE A 65 8.40 7.45 0.80
N TYR A 66 7.75 7.61 -0.35
CA TYR A 66 6.38 7.12 -0.55
C TYR A 66 6.28 5.59 -0.46
N LEU A 67 7.28 4.84 -0.91
CA LEU A 67 7.30 3.38 -0.77
C LEU A 67 7.29 2.98 0.71
N ILE A 68 8.09 3.67 1.54
CA ILE A 68 8.15 3.41 2.99
C ILE A 68 6.79 3.68 3.62
N LEU A 69 6.15 4.80 3.28
CA LEU A 69 4.81 5.14 3.79
C LEU A 69 3.76 4.11 3.37
N TYR A 70 3.85 3.56 2.16
CA TYR A 70 2.97 2.49 1.70
C TYR A 70 3.20 1.20 2.49
N ILE A 71 4.46 0.81 2.71
CA ILE A 71 4.77 -0.35 3.54
C ILE A 71 4.16 -0.18 4.95
N ILE A 72 4.36 0.97 5.61
CA ILE A 72 3.78 1.23 6.93
C ILE A 72 2.25 1.14 6.90
N THR A 73 1.61 1.73 5.91
CA THR A 73 0.14 1.74 5.78
C THR A 73 -0.41 0.34 5.55
N GLY A 74 0.27 -0.44 4.71
CA GLY A 74 -0.06 -1.83 4.45
C GLY A 74 0.09 -2.73 5.68
N ILE A 75 1.11 -2.47 6.50
CA ILE A 75 1.32 -3.14 7.78
C ILE A 75 0.14 -2.92 8.71
N VAL A 76 -0.32 -1.67 8.83
CA VAL A 76 -1.49 -1.35 9.65
C VAL A 76 -2.72 -2.13 9.17
N GLY A 77 -2.94 -2.22 7.85
CA GLY A 77 -4.00 -3.04 7.26
C GLY A 77 -3.93 -4.52 7.67
N ILE A 78 -2.75 -5.13 7.61
CA ILE A 78 -2.52 -6.53 8.02
C ILE A 78 -2.82 -6.72 9.51
N PHE A 79 -2.38 -5.80 10.37
CA PHE A 79 -2.61 -5.89 11.82
C PHE A 79 -4.09 -5.75 12.18
N ILE A 80 -4.81 -4.82 11.54
CA ILE A 80 -6.26 -4.65 11.77
C ILE A 80 -7.02 -5.90 11.30
N ALA A 81 -6.65 -6.49 10.17
CA ALA A 81 -7.22 -7.76 9.72
C ALA A 81 -7.00 -8.89 10.75
N ALA A 82 -5.77 -9.02 11.26
CA ALA A 82 -5.44 -10.00 12.28
C ALA A 82 -6.22 -9.76 13.59
N TYR A 83 -6.35 -8.51 14.04
CA TYR A 83 -7.13 -8.15 15.21
C TYR A 83 -8.62 -8.47 15.03
N ARG A 84 -9.21 -8.15 13.88
CA ARG A 84 -10.61 -8.48 13.56
C ARG A 84 -10.83 -9.99 13.61
N LYS A 85 -9.95 -10.78 12.97
CA LYS A 85 -10.07 -12.25 12.95
C LYS A 85 -10.00 -12.86 14.36
N LYS A 86 -9.26 -12.24 15.29
CA LYS A 86 -9.19 -12.71 16.69
C LYS A 86 -10.46 -12.42 17.50
N ASN A 87 -11.15 -11.31 17.24
CA ASN A 87 -12.27 -10.85 18.07
C ASN A 87 -13.65 -11.24 17.53
N TYR A 88 -13.76 -11.61 16.25
CA TYR A 88 -15.04 -11.85 15.57
C TYR A 88 -15.10 -13.19 14.83
N SER A 89 -14.21 -14.13 15.15
CA SER A 89 -14.18 -15.50 14.62
C SER A 89 -14.19 -16.51 15.75
#